data_AF-A0A1H8U6P5-F1
#
_entry.id   AF-A0A1H8U6P5-F1
#
_cell.length_a   1.000
_cell.length_b   1.000
_cell.length_c   1.000
_cell.angle_alpha   90.00
_cell.angle_beta   90.00
_cell.angle_gamma   90.00
#
_symmetry.space_group_name_H-M   'P 1'
#
loop_
_entity.id
_entity.type
_entity.pdbx_description
1 polymer ?
#
loop_
_entity_poly.entity_id
_entity_poly.type
_entity_poly.pdbx_seq_one_letter_code
_entity_poly.pdbx_strand_id
1 'polypeptide(L)' 'MASKETASKTTPEQEYAMAELKANAPLLFGVQPEVIDGALYNNRKQTFSVSEMKKLIDTFLEKKVK' A
#
# COMPACT_ATOMS: atom_id res chain seq x y z
N MET A 1 12.90 25.61 -14.01
CA MET A 1 11.75 25.08 -13.24
C MET A 1 11.85 23.56 -13.31
N ALA A 2 12.53 22.98 -12.33
CA ALA A 2 12.64 21.54 -12.19
C ALA A 2 11.42 20.99 -11.43
N SER A 3 11.21 19.68 -11.56
CA SER A 3 10.15 18.86 -10.97
C SER A 3 8.93 18.61 -11.86
N LYS A 4 9.16 17.84 -12.92
CA LYS A 4 8.16 16.89 -13.41
C LYS A 4 8.86 15.55 -13.58
N GLU A 5 9.15 14.91 -12.45
CA GLU A 5 9.69 13.56 -12.45
C GLU A 5 8.55 12.62 -12.85
N THR A 6 8.60 12.22 -14.11
CA THR A 6 7.86 11.09 -14.67
C THR A 6 8.39 9.80 -14.04
N ALA A 7 7.54 9.06 -13.32
CA ALA A 7 7.85 7.70 -12.91
C ALA A 7 6.74 6.75 -13.37
N SER A 8 6.77 6.44 -14.67
CA SER A 8 6.28 5.17 -15.20
C SER A 8 7.50 4.26 -15.27
N LYS A 9 7.54 3.17 -14.49
CA LYS A 9 8.18 1.87 -14.83
C LYS A 9 8.21 0.93 -13.63
N THR A 10 7.52 -0.18 -13.81
CA THR A 10 7.77 -1.54 -13.28
C THR A 10 9.23 -1.76 -12.85
N THR A 11 9.54 -1.85 -11.55
CA THR A 11 10.85 -2.33 -11.03
C THR A 11 10.76 -2.71 -9.53
N PRO A 12 11.80 -3.33 -8.95
CA PRO A 12 11.81 -4.67 -8.35
C PRO A 12 11.48 -4.65 -6.85
N GLU A 13 10.48 -5.40 -6.39
CA GLU A 13 10.16 -5.71 -4.97
C GLU A 13 10.67 -4.71 -3.92
N GLN A 14 10.45 -3.42 -4.14
CA GLN A 14 10.98 -2.36 -3.29
C GLN A 14 10.07 -2.27 -2.08
N GLU A 15 10.62 -2.57 -0.91
CA GLU A 15 9.89 -2.48 0.35
C GLU A 15 9.77 -1.00 0.74
N TYR A 16 8.54 -0.52 0.84
CA TYR A 16 8.22 0.84 1.28
C TYR A 16 7.77 0.80 2.74
N ALA A 17 8.08 1.87 3.48
CA ALA A 17 7.54 2.02 4.82
C ALA A 17 6.01 2.10 4.78
N MET A 18 5.35 1.51 5.78
CA MET A 18 3.91 1.59 5.95
C MET A 18 3.41 3.04 5.91
N ALA A 19 4.15 3.98 6.49
CA ALA A 19 3.81 5.40 6.48
C ALA A 19 3.68 5.98 5.05
N GLU A 20 4.62 5.64 4.16
CA GLU A 20 4.62 6.09 2.77
C GLU A 20 3.48 5.45 1.97
N LEU A 21 3.25 4.15 2.16
CA LEU A 21 2.14 3.42 1.55
C LEU A 21 0.79 3.94 2.03
N LYS A 22 0.70 4.32 3.32
CA LYS A 22 -0.49 4.88 3.94
C LYS A 22 -0.78 6.30 3.46
N ALA A 23 0.25 7.13 3.34
CA ALA A 23 0.12 8.49 2.80
C ALA A 23 -0.37 8.48 1.34
N ASN A 24 0.07 7.49 0.56
CA ASN A 24 -0.31 7.34 -0.84
C ASN A 24 -1.43 6.29 -1.06
N ALA A 25 -2.05 5.79 0.01
CA ALA A 25 -3.04 4.71 -0.05
C ALA A 25 -4.19 4.94 -1.03
N PRO A 26 -4.87 6.11 -1.00
CA PRO A 26 -5.97 6.38 -1.93
C PRO A 26 -5.48 6.50 -3.38
N LEU A 27 -4.23 6.90 -3.61
CA LEU A 27 -3.65 7.05 -4.94
C LEU A 27 -3.12 5.72 -5.50
N LEU A 28 -2.51 4.88 -4.67
CA LEU A 28 -1.87 3.61 -5.07
C LEU A 28 -2.86 2.44 -5.10
N PHE A 29 -3.77 2.38 -4.14
CA PHE A 29 -4.66 1.24 -3.91
C PHE A 29 -6.14 1.59 -4.02
N GLY A 30 -6.50 2.88 -4.07
CA GLY A 30 -7.89 3.31 -4.09
C GLY A 30 -8.62 3.08 -2.77
N VAL A 31 -7.89 2.85 -1.67
CA VAL A 31 -8.47 2.63 -0.33
C VAL A 31 -8.07 3.73 0.64
N GLN A 32 -8.86 3.90 1.70
CA GLN A 32 -8.52 4.80 2.78
C GLN A 32 -7.38 4.24 3.65
N PRO A 33 -6.58 5.11 4.30
CA PRO A 33 -5.53 4.70 5.20
C PRO A 33 -6.03 3.81 6.36
N GLU A 34 -7.29 3.94 6.75
CA GLU A 34 -7.95 3.08 7.75
C GLU A 34 -8.01 1.60 7.31
N VAL A 35 -8.20 1.35 6.01
CA VAL A 35 -8.18 0.00 5.43
C VAL A 35 -6.77 -0.59 5.52
N ILE A 36 -5.75 0.24 5.36
CA ILE A 36 -4.35 -0.15 5.52
C ILE A 36 -4.04 -0.48 6.98
N ASP A 37 -4.47 0.34 7.94
CA ASP A 37 -4.31 0.02 9.37
C ASP A 37 -5.04 -1.29 9.73
N GLY A 38 -6.23 -1.51 9.18
CA GLY A 38 -7.00 -2.75 9.37
C GLY A 38 -6.32 -3.98 8.76
N ALA A 39 -5.79 -3.85 7.54
CA ALA A 39 -5.04 -4.91 6.86
C ALA A 39 -3.71 -5.23 7.55
N LEU A 40 -3.08 -4.22 8.18
CA LEU A 40 -1.82 -4.36 8.91
C LEU A 40 -2.00 -4.57 10.41
N TYR A 41 -3.23 -4.58 10.93
CA TYR A 41 -3.51 -4.70 12.36
C TYR A 41 -2.84 -5.93 13.00
N ASN A 42 -2.76 -7.04 12.27
CA ASN A 42 -2.12 -8.28 12.72
C ASN A 42 -0.67 -8.45 12.22
N ASN A 43 -0.12 -7.46 11.52
CA ASN A 43 1.23 -7.49 10.97
C ASN A 43 2.15 -6.55 11.77
N ARG A 44 3.20 -7.09 12.38
CA ARG A 44 4.25 -6.30 13.06
C ARG A 44 5.29 -5.74 12.09
N LYS A 45 5.18 -6.05 10.79
CA LYS A 45 6.09 -5.55 9.76
C LYS A 45 5.82 -4.07 9.52
N GLN A 46 6.88 -3.28 9.37
CA GLN A 46 6.79 -1.84 9.10
C GLN A 46 7.10 -1.50 7.64
N THR A 47 7.59 -2.48 6.87
CA THR A 47 7.97 -2.33 5.47
C THR A 47 7.28 -3.40 4.63
N PHE A 48 6.66 -2.97 3.53
CA PHE A 48 5.92 -3.82 2.61
C PHE A 48 6.19 -3.39 1.18
N SER A 49 6.27 -4.36 0.27
CA SER A 49 6.24 -4.08 -1.16
C SER A 49 4.83 -3.71 -1.58
N VAL A 50 4.69 -2.90 -2.64
CA VAL A 50 3.37 -2.49 -3.17
C VAL A 50 2.47 -3.70 -3.46
N SER A 51 3.04 -4.78 -4.03
CA SER A 51 2.33 -6.02 -4.32
C SER A 51 1.82 -6.75 -3.06
N GLU A 52 2.67 -6.85 -2.03
CA GLU A 52 2.30 -7.50 -0.77
C GLU A 52 1.24 -6.69 -0.02
N MET A 53 1.41 -5.37 0.01
CA MET A 53 0.45 -4.44 0.57
C MET A 53 -0.91 -4.57 -0.11
N LYS A 54 -0.92 -4.64 -1.46
CA LYS A 54 -2.14 -4.84 -2.24
C LYS A 54 -2.84 -6.15 -1.89
N LYS A 55 -2.11 -7.26 -1.76
CA LYS A 55 -2.69 -8.55 -1.34
C LYS A 55 -3.30 -8.50 0.05
N LEU A 56 -2.63 -7.84 1.01
CA LEU A 56 -3.13 -7.70 2.37
C LEU A 56 -4.43 -6.87 2.40
N ILE A 57 -4.45 -5.75 1.66
CA ILE A 57 -5.64 -4.91 1.50
C ILE A 57 -6.77 -5.73 0.86
N ASP A 58 -6.50 -6.44 -0.24
CA ASP A 58 -7.48 -7.26 -0.97
C ASP A 58 -8.07 -8.35 -0.07
N THR A 59 -7.21 -9.09 0.64
CA THR A 59 -7.60 -10.11 1.62
C THR A 59 -8.49 -9.52 2.73
N PHE A 60 -8.17 -8.31 3.19
CA PHE A 60 -8.95 -7.62 4.22
C PHE A 60 -10.32 -7.18 3.71
N LEU A 61 -10.38 -6.65 2.48
CA LEU A 61 -11.63 -6.28 1.82
C LEU A 61 -12.50 -7.51 1.57
N GLU A 62 -11.95 -8.60 1.02
CA GLU A 62 -12.67 -9.86 0.81
C GLU A 62 -13.23 -10.44 2.11
N LYS A 63 -12.45 -10.39 3.21
CA LYS A 63 -12.90 -10.88 4.52
C LYS A 63 -14.09 -10.10 5.08
N LYS A 64 -14.23 -8.83 4.73
CA LYS A 64 -15.31 -7.96 5.20
C LYS A 64 -16.61 -8.13 4.38
N VAL A 65 -16.54 -8.79 3.22
CA VAL A 65 -17.67 -8.95 2.27
C VAL A 65 -18.37 -10.32 2.42
N LYS A 66 -18.09 -11.09 3.47
CA LYS A 66 -18.84 -12.31 3.83
C LYS A 66 -19.60 -12.17 5.14
#